data_AF-A0A2T1CUD5-F1
#
_entry.id   AF-A0A2T1CUD5-F1
#
_cell.length_a   1.000
_cell.length_b   1.000
_cell.length_c   1.000
_cell.angle_alpha   90.00
_cell.angle_beta   90.00
_cell.angle_gamma   90.00
#
_symmetry.space_group_name_H-M   'P 1'
#
loop_
_entity.id
_entity.type
_entity.pdbx_description
1 polymer ?
#
loop_
_entity_poly.entity_id
_entity_poly.type
_entity_poly.pdbx_seq_one_letter_code
_entity_poly.pdbx_strand_id
1 'polypeptide(L)'
;MTTKPQTYRAILQGSQITWIDIPPDLPPKTEIYVTVTHTTSNKANRGQAMAAALARLAQASPFSNIDPIVWQQETRQDRPLPGRE
;
A
#
# COMPACT_ATOMS: atom_id res chain seq x y z
N MET A 1 0.67 35.42 21.07
CA MET A 1 -0.20 34.64 20.17
C MET A 1 0.57 33.41 19.75
N THR A 2 0.16 32.21 20.15
CA THR A 2 0.87 30.97 19.84
C THR A 2 0.36 30.44 18.51
N THR A 3 1.07 30.72 17.42
CA THR A 3 0.74 30.18 16.09
C THR A 3 1.10 28.69 16.06
N LYS A 4 0.09 27.83 15.91
CA LYS A 4 0.29 26.39 15.71
C LYS A 4 0.91 26.19 14.32
N PRO A 5 2.01 25.43 14.17
CA PRO A 5 2.57 25.16 12.84
C PRO A 5 1.58 24.33 12.02
N GLN A 6 1.28 24.79 10.81
CA GLN A 6 0.44 24.07 9.85
C GLN A 6 1.32 23.49 8.75
N THR A 7 1.18 22.19 8.51
CA THR A 7 2.00 21.46 7.53
C THR A 7 1.20 21.27 6.25
N TYR A 8 1.80 21.64 5.12
CA TYR A 8 1.23 21.49 3.80
C TYR A 8 2.01 20.44 3.01
N ARG A 9 1.30 19.68 2.15
CA ARG A 9 1.93 18.67 1.30
C ARG A 9 2.22 19.25 -0.07
N ALA A 10 3.45 19.03 -0.53
CA ALA A 10 3.92 19.51 -1.82
C ALA A 10 4.95 18.56 -2.41
N ILE A 11 5.22 18.77 -3.70
CA ILE A 11 6.32 18.17 -4.44
C ILE A 11 7.32 19.29 -4.74
N LEU A 12 8.58 19.07 -4.42
CA LEU A 12 9.69 19.93 -4.86
C LEU A 12 10.28 19.33 -6.14
N GLN A 13 10.14 20.03 -7.27
CA GLN A 13 10.71 19.64 -8.56
C GLN A 13 11.75 20.70 -8.99
N GLY A 14 13.03 20.36 -8.85
CA GLY A 14 14.11 21.35 -8.99
C GLY A 14 13.99 22.43 -7.93
N SER A 15 13.71 23.67 -8.35
CA SER A 15 13.48 24.83 -7.47
C SER A 15 12.00 25.20 -7.32
N GLN A 16 11.08 24.48 -7.97
CA GLN A 16 9.66 24.81 -7.95
C GLN A 16 8.90 23.89 -6.98
N ILE A 17 8.10 24.50 -6.10
CA ILE A 17 7.20 23.79 -5.20
C ILE A 17 5.81 23.75 -5.83
N THR A 18 5.24 22.54 -5.93
CA THR A 18 3.88 22.31 -6.41
C THR A 18 3.06 21.69 -5.28
N TRP A 19 1.98 22.35 -4.87
CA TRP A 19 1.09 21.86 -3.83
C TRP A 19 0.30 20.63 -4.31
N ILE A 20 0.23 19.59 -3.47
CA ILE A 20 -0.57 18.39 -3.75
C ILE A 20 -2.02 18.63 -3.33
N ASP A 21 -2.20 19.24 -2.16
CA ASP A 21 -3.49 19.56 -1.59
C ASP A 21 -3.79 21.06 -1.77
N ILE A 22 -4.80 21.58 -1.06
CA ILE A 22 -5.17 23.00 -1.12
C ILE A 22 -3.95 23.85 -0.71
N PRO A 23 -3.50 24.80 -1.56
CA PRO A 23 -2.37 25.66 -1.25
C PRO A 23 -2.69 26.55 -0.05
N PRO A 24 -1.68 26.92 0.75
CA PRO A 24 -1.88 27.92 1.80
C PRO A 24 -2.29 29.26 1.18
N ASP A 25 -3.25 29.94 1.81
CA ASP A 25 -3.62 31.31 1.45
C ASP A 25 -2.51 32.25 1.93
N LEU A 26 -1.58 32.57 1.03
CA LEU A 26 -0.41 33.39 1.31
C LEU A 26 -0.37 34.61 0.39
N PRO A 27 0.17 35.75 0.87
CA PRO A 27 0.50 36.88 0.04
C PRO A 27 1.42 36.49 -1.14
N PRO A 28 1.40 37.26 -2.25
CA PRO A 28 2.15 36.93 -3.47
C PRO A 28 3.66 36.75 -3.31
N LYS A 29 4.25 37.34 -2.27
CA LYS A 29 5.65 37.16 -1.88
C LYS A 29 5.72 36.84 -0.40
N THR A 30 5.97 35.58 -0.09
CA THR A 30 6.09 35.09 1.27
C THR A 30 7.34 34.22 1.36
N GLU A 31 8.25 34.53 2.27
CA GLU A 31 9.37 33.67 2.60
C GLU A 31 8.87 32.45 3.37
N ILE A 32 9.31 31.25 2.97
CA ILE A 32 8.88 30.00 3.59
C ILE A 32 10.08 29.12 3.97
N TYR A 33 9.92 28.36 5.06
CA TYR A 33 10.86 27.32 5.45
C TYR A 33 10.39 25.97 4.89
N VAL A 34 11.28 25.25 4.20
CA VAL A 34 10.98 23.93 3.66
C VAL A 34 11.67 22.87 4.52
N THR A 35 10.88 21.96 5.09
CA THR A 35 11.40 20.77 5.79
C THR A 35 11.18 19.55 4.91
N VAL A 36 12.27 18.94 4.43
CA VAL A 36 12.20 17.72 3.62
C VAL A 36 12.22 16.50 4.53
N THR A 37 11.12 15.74 4.53
CA THR A 37 11.06 14.46 5.24
C THR A 37 11.20 13.32 4.25
N HIS A 38 12.24 12.51 4.41
CA HIS A 38 12.38 11.27 3.68
C HIS A 38 11.47 10.22 4.32
N THR A 39 10.21 10.15 3.89
CA THR A 39 9.47 8.90 4.07
C THR A 39 10.23 7.86 3.29
N THR A 40 10.89 6.93 3.98
CA THR A 40 11.35 5.70 3.37
C THR A 40 10.10 5.03 2.81
N SER A 41 9.78 5.30 1.54
CA SER A 41 8.88 4.48 0.75
C SER A 41 9.57 3.14 0.72
N ASN A 42 9.26 2.32 1.71
CA ASN A 42 9.99 1.13 2.05
C ASN A 42 9.58 0.04 1.07
N LYS A 43 9.76 0.28 -0.23
CA LYS A 43 9.52 -0.70 -1.29
C LYS A 43 10.33 -1.96 -1.01
N ALA A 44 11.55 -1.80 -0.44
CA ALA A 44 12.37 -2.89 0.07
C ALA A 44 11.66 -3.72 1.17
N ASN A 45 10.92 -3.07 2.06
CA ASN A 45 10.20 -3.73 3.17
C ASN A 45 8.74 -4.09 2.83
N ARG A 46 8.20 -3.67 1.68
CA ARG A 46 6.85 -4.08 1.25
C ARG A 46 6.79 -5.60 1.05
N GLY A 47 7.83 -6.18 0.46
CA GLY A 47 7.93 -7.63 0.29
C GLY A 47 7.99 -8.38 1.62
N GLN A 48 8.79 -7.89 2.57
CA GLN A 48 8.91 -8.46 3.92
C GLN A 48 7.61 -8.34 4.72
N ALA A 49 6.96 -7.17 4.68
CA ALA A 49 5.66 -6.95 5.32
C ALA A 49 4.56 -7.85 4.74
N MET A 50 4.55 -8.02 3.41
CA MET A 50 3.62 -8.92 2.73
C MET A 50 3.88 -10.39 3.11
N ALA A 51 5.14 -10.82 3.11
CA ALA A 51 5.52 -12.17 3.52
C ALA A 51 5.11 -12.46 4.97
N ALA A 52 5.32 -11.50 5.89
CA ALA A 52 4.88 -11.62 7.28
C ALA A 52 3.36 -11.72 7.41
N ALA A 53 2.60 -10.94 6.64
CA ALA A 53 1.14 -11.02 6.63
C ALA A 53 0.65 -12.40 6.11
N LEU A 54 1.24 -12.90 5.03
CA LEU A 54 0.92 -14.23 4.49
C LEU A 54 1.26 -15.34 5.47
N ALA A 55 2.40 -15.25 6.18
CA ALA A 55 2.77 -16.23 7.20
C ALA A 55 1.75 -16.29 8.35
N ARG A 56 1.24 -15.14 8.80
CA ARG A 56 0.18 -15.08 9.82
C ARG A 56 -1.13 -15.69 9.34
N LEU A 57 -1.50 -15.46 8.07
CA LEU A 57 -2.69 -16.06 7.47
C LEU A 57 -2.55 -17.59 7.35
N ALA A 58 -1.38 -18.10 6.99
CA ALA A 58 -1.12 -19.53 6.92
C ALA A 58 -1.23 -20.20 8.30
N GLN A 59 -0.72 -19.56 9.36
CA GLN A 59 -0.83 -20.07 10.74
C GLN A 59 -2.27 -20.14 11.24
N ALA A 60 -3.15 -19.26 10.78
CA ALA A 60 -4.57 -19.28 11.15
C ALA A 60 -5.33 -20.49 10.58
N SER A 61 -4.72 -21.26 9.66
CA SER A 61 -5.29 -22.43 8.98
C SER A 61 -6.79 -22.27 8.63
N PRO A 62 -7.16 -21.18 7.94
CA PRO A 62 -8.57 -20.82 7.72
C PRO A 62 -9.33 -21.82 6.85
N PHE A 63 -8.60 -22.69 6.14
CA PHE A 63 -9.14 -23.70 5.23
C PHE A 63 -8.96 -25.12 5.76
N SER A 64 -8.74 -25.28 7.08
CA SER A 64 -8.60 -26.60 7.73
C SER A 64 -9.80 -27.52 7.53
N ASN A 65 -10.98 -26.97 7.24
CA ASN A 65 -12.21 -27.72 6.98
C ASN A 65 -12.53 -27.90 5.49
N ILE A 66 -11.61 -27.53 4.59
CA ILE A 66 -11.79 -27.68 3.14
C ILE A 66 -10.93 -28.84 2.65
N ASP A 67 -11.51 -29.77 1.90
CA ASP A 67 -10.75 -30.74 1.11
C ASP A 67 -10.20 -30.03 -0.14
N PRO A 68 -8.86 -29.87 -0.27
CA PRO A 68 -8.28 -29.15 -1.40
C PRO A 68 -8.57 -29.82 -2.75
N ILE A 69 -8.72 -31.15 -2.79
CA ILE A 69 -8.97 -31.91 -4.02
C ILE A 69 -10.39 -31.64 -4.51
N VAL A 70 -11.37 -31.72 -3.62
CA VAL A 70 -12.78 -31.44 -3.94
C VAL A 70 -12.94 -29.99 -4.38
N TRP A 71 -12.38 -29.04 -3.61
CA TRP A 71 -12.43 -27.61 -3.96
C TRP A 71 -11.81 -27.33 -5.32
N GLN A 72 -10.69 -27.98 -5.64
CA GLN A 72 -10.03 -27.82 -6.94
C GLN A 72 -10.90 -28.36 -8.07
N GLN A 73 -11.47 -29.56 -7.91
CA GLN A 73 -12.33 -30.19 -8.92
C GLN A 73 -13.57 -29.34 -9.21
N GLU A 74 -14.23 -28.83 -8.16
CA GLU A 74 -15.38 -27.92 -8.28
C GLU A 74 -15.00 -26.61 -8.98
N THR A 75 -13.89 -25.99 -8.55
CA THR A 75 -13.44 -24.70 -9.09
C THR A 75 -13.03 -24.80 -10.56
N ARG A 76 -12.35 -25.88 -10.94
CA ARG A 76 -11.87 -26.11 -12.31
C ARG A 76 -12.94 -26.74 -13.21
N GLN A 77 -14.06 -27.17 -12.63
CA GLN A 77 -15.05 -28.01 -13.32
C GLN A 77 -14.36 -29.19 -14.00
N ASP A 78 -13.46 -29.86 -13.27
CA ASP A 78 -12.66 -30.95 -13.82
C ASP A 78 -13.60 -32.01 -14.40
N ARG A 79 -13.58 -32.17 -15.72
CA ARG A 79 -14.35 -33.21 -16.41
C ARG A 79 -13.54 -34.50 -16.42
N PRO A 80 -14.15 -35.67 -16.16
CA PRO A 80 -13.47 -36.93 -16.41
C PRO A 80 -12.97 -36.99 -17.85
N LEU A 81 -11.71 -37.38 -18.02
CA LEU A 81 -11.11 -37.55 -19.33
C LEU A 81 -11.77 -38.75 -20.02
N PRO A 82 -12.17 -38.64 -21.31
CA PRO A 82 -12.74 -39.78 -22.02
C PRO A 82 -11.73 -40.95 -22.06
N GLY A 83 -12.17 -42.15 -21.64
CA GLY A 83 -11.39 -43.38 -21.77
C GLY A 83 -10.45 -43.73 -20.61
N ARG A 84 -10.59 -43.07 -19.45
CA ARG A 84 -10.01 -43.56 -18.18
C ARG A 84 -11.12 -43.67 -17.15
N GLU A 85 -11.68 -44.87 -17.00
CA GLU A 85 -12.28 -45.30 -15.72
C GLU A 85 -11.16 -45.80 -14.79
#